data_AF-A0A8J3K7F8-F1
#
_entry.id   AF-A0A8J3K7F8-F1
#
_cell.length_a   1.000
_cell.length_b   1.000
_cell.length_c   1.000
_cell.angle_alpha   90.00
_cell.angle_beta   90.00
_cell.angle_gamma   90.00
#
_symmetry.space_group_name_H-M   'P 1'
#
loop_
_entity.id
_entity.type
_entity.pdbx_description
1 polymer ?
#
loop_
_entity_poly.entity_id
_entity_poly.type
_entity_poly.pdbx_seq_one_letter_code
_entity_poly.pdbx_strand_id
1 'polypeptide(L)'
;MNGRIGDIIDTGVPATAGRRWVLYFIPYAWTGSPGTTFAIGIGERAADGTITDSGVQLGDTKGADRAAGFHTLQAPMEYDGMMQPAFGYYVGRPATITARFDGRTVRARTATWSADPMVTAFWFEPADGATGVMTTPSALDADGTPMPVGHGEIYEN
;
A
#
# COMPACT_ATOMS: atom_id res chain seq x y z
N MET A 1 -6.74 15.48 15.62
CA MET A 1 -6.59 14.04 15.97
C MET A 1 -7.48 13.26 15.00
N ASN A 2 -7.04 13.12 13.75
CA ASN A 2 -6.18 12.01 13.27
C ASN A 2 -6.83 10.66 13.56
N GLY A 3 -7.93 10.34 12.88
CA GLY A 3 -8.53 9.01 12.87
C GLY A 3 -7.65 8.01 12.13
N ARG A 4 -6.36 7.93 12.46
CA ARG A 4 -5.42 6.92 11.98
C ARG A 4 -5.29 5.84 13.04
N ILE A 5 -5.12 4.59 12.61
CA ILE A 5 -5.02 3.42 13.49
C ILE A 5 -3.59 2.88 13.39
N GLY A 6 -2.92 2.74 14.54
CA GLY A 6 -1.52 2.32 14.60
C GLY A 6 -0.55 3.41 14.13
N ASP A 7 0.67 2.99 13.85
CA ASP A 7 1.78 3.89 13.48
C ASP A 7 1.72 4.28 12.00
N ILE A 8 2.24 5.47 11.71
CA ILE A 8 2.50 5.92 10.35
C ILE A 8 3.77 5.23 9.85
N ILE A 9 3.70 4.71 8.63
CA ILE A 9 4.79 3.99 7.98
C ILE A 9 5.53 4.95 7.06
N ASP A 10 6.80 5.23 7.37
CA ASP A 10 7.68 6.00 6.49
C ASP A 10 8.12 5.11 5.33
N THR A 11 7.86 5.56 4.09
CA THR A 11 8.21 4.79 2.89
C THR A 11 9.66 4.99 2.47
N GLY A 12 10.32 6.05 2.98
CA GLY A 12 11.61 6.54 2.49
C GLY A 12 11.55 7.24 1.12
N VAL A 13 10.42 7.18 0.43
CA VAL A 13 10.27 7.73 -0.94
C VAL A 13 10.09 9.25 -0.87
N PRO A 14 10.92 10.04 -1.60
CA PRO A 14 10.73 11.48 -1.70
C PRO A 14 9.37 11.84 -2.30
N ALA A 15 8.75 12.89 -1.77
CA ALA A 15 7.55 13.51 -2.28
C ALA A 15 7.84 14.98 -2.66
N THR A 16 6.80 15.78 -2.89
CA THR A 16 6.96 17.18 -3.31
C THR A 16 7.63 18.04 -2.23
N ALA A 17 8.27 19.15 -2.63
CA ALA A 17 8.79 20.18 -1.71
C ALA A 17 9.65 19.66 -0.53
N GLY A 18 10.45 18.60 -0.75
CA GLY A 18 11.32 18.02 0.28
C GLY A 18 10.59 17.16 1.32
N ARG A 19 9.32 16.82 1.05
CA ARG A 19 8.49 15.93 1.88
C ARG A 19 8.77 14.46 1.54
N ARG A 20 8.13 13.55 2.26
CA ARG A 20 8.20 12.10 2.02
C ARG A 20 6.82 11.48 1.98
N TRP A 21 6.66 10.48 1.13
CA TRP A 21 5.46 9.65 1.13
C TRP A 21 5.41 8.81 2.41
N VAL A 22 4.23 8.74 3.02
CA VAL A 22 3.94 7.90 4.17
C VAL A 22 2.66 7.13 3.94
N LEU A 23 2.60 5.91 4.45
CA LEU A 23 1.38 5.10 4.50
C LEU A 23 0.79 5.17 5.91
N TYR A 24 -0.53 5.09 5.99
CA TYR A 24 -1.24 5.03 7.27
C TYR A 24 -2.54 4.27 7.10
N PHE A 25 -3.03 3.68 8.19
CA PHE A 25 -4.34 3.04 8.23
C PHE A 25 -5.35 3.94 8.92
N ILE A 26 -6.61 3.87 8.52
CA ILE A 26 -7.73 4.65 9.10
C ILE A 26 -8.94 3.74 9.32
N PRO A 27 -9.86 4.07 10.26
CA PRO A 27 -11.17 3.45 10.29
C PRO A 27 -11.87 3.71 8.96
N TYR A 28 -12.49 2.68 8.42
CA TYR A 28 -13.28 2.75 7.20
C TYR A 28 -14.50 1.87 7.41
N ALA A 29 -15.67 2.41 7.09
CA ALA A 29 -16.90 1.62 7.15
C ALA A 29 -17.72 1.98 5.92
N TRP A 30 -18.05 0.95 5.14
CA TRP A 30 -18.91 1.10 3.98
C TRP A 30 -20.03 0.08 4.04
N THR A 31 -21.27 0.56 3.86
CA THR A 31 -22.46 -0.30 3.93
C THR A 31 -22.48 -1.38 2.86
N GLY A 32 -21.76 -1.17 1.75
CA GLY A 32 -21.59 -2.16 0.69
C GLY A 32 -20.62 -3.30 1.01
N SER A 33 -19.80 -3.17 2.07
CA SER A 33 -18.82 -4.18 2.49
C SER A 33 -18.75 -4.26 4.02
N PRO A 34 -19.69 -4.97 4.69
CA PRO A 34 -19.77 -5.01 6.15
C PRO A 34 -18.55 -5.62 6.85
N GLY A 35 -17.70 -6.35 6.12
CA GLY A 35 -16.45 -6.92 6.61
C GLY A 35 -15.26 -5.97 6.53
N THR A 36 -15.44 -4.74 6.05
CA THR A 36 -14.37 -3.75 5.91
C THR A 36 -14.50 -2.69 6.99
N THR A 37 -13.47 -2.62 7.83
CA THR A 37 -13.38 -1.82 9.06
C THR A 37 -12.22 -0.83 9.02
N PHE A 38 -11.27 -1.01 8.09
CA PHE A 38 -10.16 -0.11 7.86
C PHE A 38 -9.85 0.06 6.37
N ALA A 39 -9.12 1.13 6.07
CA ALA A 39 -8.53 1.40 4.76
C ALA A 39 -7.07 1.79 4.94
N ILE A 40 -6.25 1.55 3.92
CA ILE A 40 -4.89 2.11 3.83
C ILE A 40 -4.94 3.40 3.02
N GLY A 41 -4.26 4.43 3.50
CA GLY A 41 -4.11 5.70 2.81
C GLY A 41 -2.64 6.07 2.64
N ILE A 42 -2.40 7.06 1.79
CA ILE A 42 -1.08 7.63 1.53
C ILE A 42 -1.13 9.16 1.69
N GLY A 43 -0.04 9.74 2.18
CA GLY A 43 0.10 11.19 2.32
C GLY A 43 1.55 11.64 2.35
N GLU A 44 1.76 12.95 2.44
CA GLU A 44 3.08 13.57 2.44
C GLU A 44 3.44 14.11 3.83
N ARG A 45 4.55 13.63 4.38
CA ARG A 45 5.12 14.09 5.64
C ARG A 45 6.17 15.17 5.41
N ALA A 46 5.95 16.34 5.99
CA ALA A 46 6.93 17.42 6.04
C ALA A 46 7.99 17.18 7.13
N ALA A 47 9.08 17.94 7.08
CA ALA A 47 10.20 17.82 8.01
C ALA A 47 9.83 18.09 9.49
N ASP A 48 8.80 18.92 9.72
CA ASP A 48 8.22 19.19 11.04
C ASP A 48 7.31 18.05 11.56
N GLY A 49 7.10 17.02 10.74
CA GLY A 49 6.25 15.88 11.03
C GLY A 49 4.79 16.04 10.61
N THR A 50 4.38 17.20 10.08
CA THR A 50 3.02 17.44 9.58
C THR A 50 2.73 16.54 8.39
N ILE A 51 1.58 15.86 8.41
CA ILE A 51 1.11 14.99 7.33
C ILE A 51 -0.04 15.67 6.60
N THR A 52 0.10 15.79 5.28
CA THR A 52 -0.96 16.18 4.37
C THR A 52 -1.45 14.93 3.66
N ASP A 53 -2.73 14.59 3.82
CA ASP A 53 -3.32 13.42 3.15
C ASP A 53 -3.39 13.69 1.64
N SER A 54 -3.06 12.68 0.82
CA SER A 54 -3.16 12.79 -0.65
C SER A 54 -4.61 12.79 -1.15
N GLY A 55 -5.56 12.39 -0.29
CA GLY A 55 -6.94 12.09 -0.64
C GLY A 55 -7.16 10.65 -1.14
N VAL A 56 -6.10 9.87 -1.36
CA VAL A 56 -6.21 8.46 -1.78
C VAL A 56 -6.31 7.56 -0.56
N GLN A 57 -7.41 6.82 -0.48
CA GLN A 57 -7.70 5.83 0.56
C GLN A 57 -8.29 4.57 -0.09
N LEU A 58 -7.71 3.42 0.21
CA LEU A 58 -8.07 2.11 -0.33
C LEU A 58 -8.74 1.29 0.77
N GLY A 59 -10.07 1.30 0.78
CA GLY A 59 -10.86 0.34 1.55
C GLY A 59 -11.40 -0.72 0.62
N ASP A 60 -11.49 -1.97 1.09
CA ASP A 60 -12.01 -3.02 0.23
C ASP A 60 -13.52 -2.92 0.04
N THR A 61 -13.90 -3.02 -1.23
CA THR A 61 -15.29 -3.05 -1.64
C THR A 61 -15.79 -4.49 -1.84
N LYS A 62 -14.90 -5.47 -1.74
CA LYS A 62 -15.18 -6.90 -1.95
C LYS A 62 -14.61 -7.70 -0.78
N GLY A 63 -15.46 -8.40 -0.04
CA GLY A 63 -15.02 -9.27 1.04
C GLY A 63 -14.66 -8.54 2.33
N ALA A 64 -14.01 -9.27 3.25
CA ALA A 64 -13.59 -8.72 4.54
C ALA A 64 -12.14 -8.23 4.44
N ASP A 65 -11.83 -7.12 5.12
CA ASP A 65 -10.50 -6.46 5.16
C ASP A 65 -9.36 -7.31 5.76
N ARG A 66 -9.69 -8.51 6.24
CA ARG A 66 -8.76 -9.48 6.85
C ARG A 66 -8.75 -10.83 6.14
N ALA A 67 -9.33 -10.93 4.94
CA ALA A 67 -9.20 -12.14 4.14
C ALA A 67 -7.74 -12.30 3.67
N ALA A 68 -7.19 -13.52 3.71
CA ALA A 68 -5.79 -13.73 3.36
C ALA A 68 -5.47 -13.30 1.91
N GLY A 69 -4.30 -12.67 1.72
CA GLY A 69 -3.79 -12.29 0.39
C GLY A 69 -3.73 -10.78 0.15
N PHE A 70 -3.61 -10.39 -1.11
CA PHE A 70 -3.67 -8.99 -1.52
C PHE A 70 -5.09 -8.44 -1.44
N HIS A 71 -5.16 -7.19 -1.01
CA HIS A 71 -6.33 -6.34 -1.03
C HIS A 71 -6.17 -5.24 -2.06
N THR A 72 -7.17 -4.37 -2.19
CA THR A 72 -7.16 -3.24 -3.11
C THR A 72 -5.82 -2.49 -3.11
N LEU A 73 -5.29 -2.21 -4.30
CA LEU A 73 -3.99 -1.58 -4.54
C LEU A 73 -4.15 -0.32 -5.37
N GLN A 74 -3.26 0.63 -5.17
CA GLN A 74 -3.10 1.81 -6.03
C GLN A 74 -1.90 1.62 -6.94
N ALA A 75 -2.11 1.78 -8.26
CA ALA A 75 -1.05 1.87 -9.26
C ALA A 75 -0.18 3.13 -9.03
N PRO A 76 1.08 3.16 -9.53
CA PRO A 76 1.88 4.37 -9.42
C PRO A 76 1.18 5.53 -10.15
N MET A 77 1.28 6.73 -9.60
CA MET A 77 0.65 7.91 -10.20
C MET A 77 1.54 9.13 -10.07
N GLU A 78 1.56 9.96 -11.11
CA GLU A 78 2.22 11.26 -11.04
C GLU A 78 1.36 12.21 -10.20
N TYR A 79 1.98 12.85 -9.21
CA TYR A 79 1.37 13.81 -8.31
C TYR A 79 2.32 15.00 -8.16
N ASP A 80 1.93 16.13 -8.74
CA ASP A 80 2.66 17.41 -8.68
C ASP A 80 4.17 17.26 -9.03
N GLY A 81 4.43 16.58 -10.16
CA GLY A 81 5.77 16.35 -10.70
C GLY A 81 6.60 15.28 -9.98
N MET A 82 6.04 14.61 -8.98
CA MET A 82 6.65 13.48 -8.27
C MET A 82 5.85 12.20 -8.49
N MET A 83 6.54 11.06 -8.54
CA MET A 83 5.86 9.78 -8.62
C MET A 83 5.44 9.31 -7.22
N GLN A 84 4.13 9.18 -7.00
CA GLN A 84 3.59 8.46 -5.86
C GLN A 84 3.88 6.96 -6.06
N PRO A 85 4.43 6.25 -5.05
CA PRO A 85 4.67 4.82 -5.16
C PRO A 85 3.35 4.06 -5.35
N ALA A 86 3.40 2.96 -6.10
CA ALA A 86 2.33 1.97 -6.06
C ALA A 86 2.29 1.34 -4.65
N PHE A 87 1.12 1.18 -4.05
CA PHE A 87 1.00 0.71 -2.67
C PHE A 87 -0.28 -0.07 -2.41
N GLY A 88 -0.29 -0.79 -1.28
CA GLY A 88 -1.45 -1.52 -0.79
C GLY A 88 -1.11 -2.25 0.50
N TYR A 89 -1.98 -3.19 0.88
CA TYR A 89 -1.71 -4.09 1.99
C TYR A 89 -1.99 -5.56 1.64
N TYR A 90 -1.31 -6.44 2.36
CA TYR A 90 -1.40 -7.88 2.24
C TYR A 90 -1.71 -8.49 3.61
N VAL A 91 -2.69 -9.38 3.69
CA VAL A 91 -2.99 -10.12 4.91
C VAL A 91 -2.20 -11.42 4.93
N GLY A 92 -1.15 -11.41 5.73
CA GLY A 92 -0.17 -12.46 5.96
C GLY A 92 1.24 -11.87 6.17
N ARG A 93 2.25 -12.73 6.20
CA ARG A 93 3.66 -12.37 6.47
C ARG A 93 4.56 -12.79 5.30
N PRO A 94 4.46 -12.12 4.14
CA PRO A 94 5.28 -12.46 3.00
C PRO A 94 6.74 -12.11 3.26
N ALA A 95 7.64 -13.01 2.87
CA ALA A 95 9.08 -12.72 2.86
C ALA A 95 9.43 -11.83 1.66
N THR A 96 8.70 -12.00 0.55
CA THR A 96 8.88 -11.21 -0.68
C THR A 96 7.53 -10.89 -1.32
N ILE A 97 7.39 -9.65 -1.78
CA ILE A 97 6.32 -9.21 -2.70
C ILE A 97 7.00 -8.66 -3.96
N THR A 98 6.55 -9.08 -5.13
CA THR A 98 7.05 -8.60 -6.43
C THR A 98 5.91 -8.28 -7.39
N ALA A 99 6.12 -7.29 -8.26
CA ALA A 99 5.25 -7.02 -9.41
C ALA A 99 6.11 -6.69 -10.63
N ARG A 100 5.52 -6.72 -11.82
CA ARG A 100 6.18 -6.23 -13.05
C ARG A 100 5.65 -4.84 -13.39
N PHE A 101 6.58 -3.95 -13.74
CA PHE A 101 6.31 -2.60 -14.25
C PHE A 101 6.94 -2.51 -15.63
N ASP A 102 6.12 -2.36 -16.68
CA ASP A 102 6.56 -2.36 -18.09
C ASP A 102 7.51 -3.53 -18.42
N GLY A 103 7.20 -4.71 -17.86
CA GLY A 103 7.99 -5.93 -18.04
C GLY A 103 9.17 -6.10 -17.08
N ARG A 104 9.57 -5.09 -16.29
CA ARG A 104 10.63 -5.20 -15.28
C ARG A 104 10.07 -5.68 -13.95
N THR A 105 10.64 -6.75 -13.39
CA THR A 105 10.29 -7.20 -12.03
C THR A 105 10.88 -6.26 -10.99
N VAL A 106 10.03 -5.73 -10.10
CA VAL A 106 10.40 -4.88 -8.97
C VAL A 106 9.94 -5.55 -7.68
N ARG A 107 10.77 -5.48 -6.64
CA ARG A 107 10.44 -5.96 -5.30
C ARG A 107 9.86 -4.83 -4.47
N ALA A 108 8.77 -5.10 -3.75
CA ALA A 108 8.20 -4.13 -2.84
C ALA A 108 9.05 -4.00 -1.56
N ARG A 109 9.04 -2.80 -0.98
CA ARG A 109 9.33 -2.61 0.45
C ARG A 109 8.08 -3.01 1.24
N THR A 110 8.29 -3.47 2.47
CA THR A 110 7.19 -3.92 3.35
C THR A 110 7.37 -3.39 4.76
N ALA A 111 6.23 -3.21 5.46
CA ALA A 111 6.20 -2.92 6.88
C ALA A 111 4.99 -3.61 7.52
N THR A 112 5.22 -4.25 8.67
CA THR A 112 4.13 -4.81 9.48
C THR A 112 3.36 -3.69 10.14
N TRP A 113 2.03 -3.72 10.02
CA TRP A 113 1.19 -2.74 10.68
C TRP A 113 1.17 -2.97 12.20
N SER A 114 1.30 -1.90 12.98
CA SER A 114 1.43 -2.03 14.43
C SER A 114 0.14 -2.37 15.17
N ALA A 115 -1.04 -2.16 14.55
CA ALA A 115 -2.31 -2.54 15.16
C ALA A 115 -2.72 -3.99 14.88
N ASP A 116 -2.24 -4.59 13.78
CA ASP A 116 -2.46 -5.99 13.45
C ASP A 116 -1.23 -6.57 12.73
N PRO A 117 -0.44 -7.43 13.39
CA PRO A 117 0.80 -7.93 12.83
C PRO A 117 0.60 -8.98 11.72
N MET A 118 -0.65 -9.33 11.40
CA MET A 118 -1.00 -10.11 10.22
C MET A 118 -1.23 -9.24 8.99
N VAL A 119 -1.28 -7.91 9.13
CA VAL A 119 -1.41 -6.98 8.01
C VAL A 119 -0.03 -6.40 7.68
N THR A 120 0.38 -6.59 6.44
CA THR A 120 1.64 -6.06 5.91
C THR A 120 1.33 -4.97 4.89
N ALA A 121 1.68 -3.73 5.18
CA ALA A 121 1.71 -2.68 4.16
C ALA A 121 2.89 -2.94 3.21
N PHE A 122 2.71 -2.62 1.93
CA PHE A 122 3.78 -2.68 0.95
C PHE A 122 3.71 -1.51 -0.01
N TRP A 123 4.87 -1.16 -0.57
CA TRP A 123 4.98 -0.15 -1.62
C TRP A 123 6.14 -0.47 -2.57
N PHE A 124 5.98 -0.06 -3.82
CA PHE A 124 7.02 -0.19 -4.84
C PHE A 124 7.70 1.16 -5.06
N GLU A 125 9.03 1.18 -4.95
CA GLU A 125 9.82 2.40 -5.02
C GLU A 125 10.00 2.85 -6.49
N PRO A 126 9.57 4.07 -6.85
CA PRO A 126 9.68 4.55 -8.24
C PRO A 126 11.12 4.52 -8.78
N ALA A 127 12.11 4.78 -7.92
CA ALA A 127 13.54 4.73 -8.27
C ALA A 127 14.01 3.33 -8.68
N ASP A 128 13.32 2.26 -8.27
CA ASP A 128 13.60 0.88 -8.68
C ASP A 128 12.97 0.52 -10.04
N GLY A 129 12.25 1.46 -10.67
CA GLY A 129 11.57 1.32 -11.96
C GLY A 129 10.05 1.14 -11.86
N ALA A 130 9.45 1.36 -10.69
CA ALA A 130 8.01 1.19 -10.45
C ALA A 130 7.18 2.43 -10.87
N THR A 131 7.17 2.75 -12.16
CA THR A 131 6.56 4.00 -12.68
C THR A 131 5.53 3.79 -13.79
N GLY A 132 5.43 2.58 -14.38
CA GLY A 132 4.57 2.27 -15.51
C GLY A 132 3.44 1.29 -15.18
N VAL A 133 2.99 0.55 -16.21
CA VAL A 133 1.85 -0.39 -16.08
C VAL A 133 2.25 -1.55 -15.16
N MET A 134 1.48 -1.71 -14.09
CA MET A 134 1.75 -2.70 -13.04
C MET A 134 0.93 -3.98 -13.28
N THR A 135 1.58 -5.13 -13.20
CA THR A 135 0.87 -6.42 -13.12
C THR A 135 0.37 -6.68 -11.70
N THR A 136 -0.62 -7.57 -11.55
CA THR A 136 -0.98 -8.12 -10.23
C THR A 136 0.28 -8.63 -9.51
N PRO A 137 0.53 -8.20 -8.25
CA PRO A 137 1.70 -8.65 -7.51
C PRO A 137 1.59 -10.11 -7.08
N SER A 138 2.74 -10.70 -6.79
CA SER A 138 2.88 -12.04 -6.23
C SER A 138 3.57 -11.97 -4.87
N ALA A 139 3.12 -12.78 -3.92
CA ALA A 139 3.71 -12.93 -2.60
C ALA A 139 4.32 -14.32 -2.44
N LEU A 140 5.51 -14.39 -1.85
CA LEU A 140 6.21 -15.63 -1.50
C LEU A 140 6.53 -15.64 0.00
N ASP A 141 6.45 -16.84 0.60
CA ASP A 141 6.94 -17.06 1.96
C ASP A 141 8.47 -17.19 2.00
N ALA A 142 9.02 -17.47 3.18
CA ALA A 142 10.46 -17.57 3.40
C ALA A 142 11.12 -18.72 2.62
N ASP A 143 10.35 -19.76 2.28
CA ASP A 143 10.81 -20.93 1.53
C ASP A 143 10.67 -20.71 0.01
N GLY A 144 10.14 -19.56 -0.42
CA GLY A 144 9.87 -19.25 -1.82
C GLY A 144 8.56 -19.85 -2.33
N THR A 145 7.69 -20.32 -1.45
CA THR A 145 6.39 -20.90 -1.82
C THR A 145 5.39 -19.78 -2.11
N PRO A 146 4.60 -19.88 -3.20
CA PRO A 146 3.53 -18.94 -3.48
C PRO A 146 2.52 -18.86 -2.33
N MET A 147 2.23 -17.64 -1.90
CA MET A 147 1.21 -17.34 -0.90
C MET A 147 -0.13 -16.96 -1.57
N PRO A 148 -1.26 -16.96 -0.82
CA PRO A 148 -2.57 -16.60 -1.38
C PRO A 148 -2.56 -15.25 -2.11
N VAL A 149 -3.10 -15.23 -3.33
CA VAL A 149 -3.21 -13.99 -4.11
C VAL A 149 -4.24 -13.03 -3.50
N GLY A 150 -5.29 -13.54 -2.85
CA GLY A 150 -6.37 -12.71 -2.33
C GLY A 150 -7.30 -12.22 -3.43
N HIS A 151 -7.86 -11.03 -3.25
CA HIS A 151 -8.92 -10.48 -4.11
C HIS A 151 -8.65 -9.02 -4.51
N GLY A 152 -7.41 -8.56 -4.36
CA GLY A 152 -7.01 -7.19 -4.64
C GLY A 152 -7.21 -6.81 -6.11
N GLU A 153 -7.81 -5.64 -6.30
CA GLU A 153 -7.93 -4.96 -7.59
C GLU A 153 -6.92 -3.82 -7.66
N ILE A 154 -6.34 -3.60 -8.85
CA ILE A 154 -5.45 -2.47 -9.09
C ILE A 154 -6.31 -1.30 -9.58
N TYR A 155 -6.31 -0.20 -8.84
CA TYR A 155 -6.86 1.06 -9.31
C TYR A 155 -5.81 1.85 -10.09
N GLU A 156 -6.13 2.11 -11.35
CA GLU A 156 -5.42 3.04 -12.23
C GLU A 156 -6.20 4.37 -12.20
N ASN A 157 -5.50 5.49 -12.02
CA ASN A 157 -6.08 6.84 -12.08
C ASN A 157 -5.74 7.49 -13.41
#